data_AF-Q6L0T6-F1
#
_entry.id   AF-Q6L0T6-F1
#
_cell.length_a   1.000
_cell.length_b   1.000
_cell.length_c   1.000
_cell.angle_alpha   90.00
_cell.angle_beta   90.00
_cell.angle_gamma   90.00
#
_symmetry.space_group_name_H-M   'P 1'
#
loop_
_entity.id
_entity.type
_entity.pdbx_description
1 polymer ?
#
loop_
_entity_poly.entity_id
_entity_poly.type
_entity_poly.pdbx_seq_one_letter_code
_entity_poly.pdbx_strand_id
1 'polypeptide(L)'
;MVVYVYRNGAVYDGETKIADITRTNSGLRTDEIIISGNYNIDIKRRDRNRFEIMQSGAPVGDETRGLKLNYYGQEYRIMGDLNWFVNSPAAELTVDSMGTPVATISKSNGEIKVDTSNTDVGLIYLAFLSPYASPVLNNRYYRRNVSPAARYIPLLILLIGLVFISLSSYGYLGLNYNDGLYIFFAAIILSYAIRFLFFRRRY
;
A
#
# COMPACT_ATOMS: atom_id res chain seq x y z
N MET A 1 -7.99 5.27 27.80
CA MET A 1 -7.44 4.86 26.49
C MET A 1 -6.00 5.36 26.46
N VAL A 2 -5.05 4.45 26.23
CA VAL A 2 -3.62 4.74 26.30
C VAL A 2 -3.06 4.85 24.89
N VAL A 3 -2.18 5.83 24.69
CA VAL A 3 -1.65 6.17 23.39
C VAL A 3 -0.18 5.77 23.30
N TYR A 4 0.14 4.90 22.35
CA TYR A 4 1.51 4.51 22.06
C TYR A 4 1.90 4.92 20.64
N VAL A 5 3.15 5.35 20.47
CA VAL A 5 3.70 5.77 19.18
C VAL A 5 4.91 4.93 18.83
N TYR A 6 4.86 4.25 17.69
CA TYR A 6 5.99 3.60 17.08
C TYR A 6 6.74 4.57 16.16
N ARG A 7 8.03 4.74 16.42
CA ARG A 7 8.97 5.49 15.57
C ARG A 7 10.37 4.91 15.69
N ASN A 8 11.06 4.76 14.55
CA ASN A 8 12.45 4.32 14.47
C ASN A 8 12.78 3.03 15.23
N GLY A 9 11.90 2.01 15.18
CA GLY A 9 12.14 0.72 15.84
C GLY A 9 11.76 0.67 17.31
N ALA A 10 11.31 1.78 17.91
CA ALA A 10 10.93 1.85 19.32
C ALA A 10 9.49 2.32 19.49
N VAL A 11 8.90 1.96 20.62
CA VAL A 11 7.56 2.38 21.06
C VAL A 11 7.69 3.37 22.23
N TYR A 12 6.94 4.45 22.15
CA TYR A 12 6.91 5.53 23.11
C TYR A 12 5.52 5.70 23.71
N ASP A 13 5.46 6.00 25.00
CA ASP A 13 4.30 6.54 25.70
C ASP A 13 4.61 8.02 26.01
N GLY A 14 3.99 8.91 25.24
CA GLY A 14 4.40 10.32 25.17
C GLY A 14 5.86 10.46 24.73
N GLU A 15 6.71 10.99 25.60
CA GLU A 15 8.15 11.14 25.36
C GLU A 15 8.98 9.96 25.88
N THR A 16 8.39 9.09 26.69
CA THR A 16 9.10 7.99 27.35
C THR A 16 9.14 6.78 26.44
N LYS A 17 10.34 6.27 26.15
CA LYS A 17 10.50 4.99 25.45
C LYS A 17 10.12 3.84 26.40
N ILE A 18 9.20 2.97 25.95
CA ILE A 18 8.69 1.85 26.76
C ILE A 18 9.09 0.48 26.21
N ALA A 19 9.36 0.38 24.91
CA ALA A 19 9.76 -0.87 24.27
C ALA A 19 10.56 -0.64 22.98
N ASP A 20 11.32 -1.64 22.58
CA ASP A 20 11.93 -1.83 21.28
C ASP A 20 11.21 -2.95 20.53
N ILE A 21 11.07 -2.78 19.21
CA ILE A 21 10.54 -3.79 18.31
C ILE A 21 11.66 -4.21 17.37
N THR A 22 12.15 -5.43 17.56
CA THR A 22 13.17 -6.03 16.70
C THR A 22 12.55 -7.12 15.83
N ARG A 23 13.11 -7.31 14.63
CA ARG A 23 12.64 -8.33 13.68
C ARG A 23 13.80 -9.14 13.15
N THR A 24 13.62 -10.44 13.14
CA THR A 24 14.51 -11.38 12.47
C THR A 24 13.81 -11.87 11.21
N ASN A 25 14.50 -11.80 10.07
CA ASN A 25 13.97 -12.23 8.78
C ASN A 25 14.73 -13.48 8.29
N SER A 26 14.01 -14.45 7.75
CA SER A 26 14.55 -15.58 7.00
C SER A 26 14.26 -15.36 5.52
N GLY A 27 15.27 -14.86 4.80
CA GLY A 27 15.12 -14.39 3.41
C GLY A 27 14.20 -13.17 3.31
N LEU A 28 13.13 -13.28 2.52
CA LEU A 28 12.15 -12.20 2.29
C LEU A 28 11.01 -12.17 3.32
N ARG A 29 10.99 -13.06 4.29
CA ARG A 29 9.91 -13.21 5.26
C ARG A 29 10.39 -12.94 6.67
N THR A 30 9.58 -12.23 7.44
CA THR A 30 9.77 -12.10 8.90
C THR A 30 9.56 -13.44 9.57
N ASP A 31 10.54 -13.91 10.31
CA ASP A 31 10.53 -15.18 11.03
C ASP A 31 10.14 -14.96 12.49
N GLU A 32 10.66 -13.89 13.09
CA GLU A 32 10.47 -13.56 14.49
C GLU A 32 10.34 -12.05 14.67
N ILE A 33 9.49 -11.64 15.61
CA ILE A 33 9.33 -10.26 16.06
C ILE A 33 9.41 -10.26 17.58
N ILE A 34 10.31 -9.46 18.15
CA ILE A 34 10.50 -9.38 19.60
C ILE A 34 10.18 -7.95 20.05
N ILE A 35 9.30 -7.84 21.04
CA ILE A 35 8.99 -6.61 21.76
C ILE A 35 9.68 -6.70 23.12
N SER A 36 10.71 -5.87 23.34
CA SER A 36 11.56 -5.91 24.53
C SER A 36 11.63 -4.56 25.24
N GLY A 37 11.80 -4.52 26.56
CA GLY A 37 11.88 -3.30 27.35
C GLY A 37 11.07 -3.48 28.64
N ASN A 38 10.06 -2.63 28.83
CA ASN A 38 9.08 -2.84 29.92
C ASN A 38 8.12 -4.01 29.63
N TYR A 39 8.08 -4.46 28.37
CA TYR A 39 7.28 -5.57 27.90
C TYR A 39 8.21 -6.65 27.34
N ASN A 40 7.79 -7.91 27.44
CA ASN A 40 8.53 -9.05 26.92
C ASN A 40 7.57 -9.97 26.15
N ILE A 41 7.40 -9.67 24.86
CA ILE A 41 6.52 -10.41 23.95
C ILE A 41 7.37 -10.91 22.77
N ASP A 42 7.33 -12.22 22.54
CA ASP A 42 8.03 -12.90 21.46
C ASP A 42 7.00 -13.48 20.49
N ILE A 43 7.10 -13.12 19.22
CA ILE A 43 6.16 -13.49 18.16
C ILE A 43 6.92 -14.31 17.13
N LYS A 44 6.68 -15.62 17.09
CA LYS A 44 7.38 -16.56 16.20
C LYS A 44 6.49 -17.09 15.11
N ARG A 45 7.01 -17.11 13.89
CA ARG A 45 6.33 -17.75 12.76
C ARG A 45 6.26 -19.25 13.01
N ARG A 46 5.04 -19.80 13.03
CA ARG A 46 4.83 -21.26 13.08
C ARG A 46 4.69 -21.86 11.69
N ASP A 47 4.00 -21.14 10.80
CA ASP A 47 3.77 -21.58 9.43
C ASP A 47 3.61 -20.38 8.47
N ARG A 48 3.16 -20.62 7.23
CA ARG A 48 3.04 -19.57 6.22
C ARG A 48 2.05 -18.47 6.58
N ASN A 49 1.04 -18.79 7.38
CA ASN A 49 -0.12 -17.92 7.62
C ASN A 49 -0.38 -17.64 9.10
N ARG A 50 0.49 -18.11 10.00
CA ARG A 50 0.31 -17.98 11.44
C ARG A 50 1.60 -17.67 12.17
N PHE A 51 1.49 -16.75 13.10
CA PHE A 51 2.48 -16.48 14.14
C PHE A 51 1.92 -16.91 15.49
N GLU A 52 2.75 -17.52 16.33
CA GLU A 52 2.44 -17.77 17.72
C GLU A 52 3.02 -16.63 18.57
N ILE A 53 2.28 -16.22 19.58
CA ILE A 53 2.63 -15.11 20.47
C ILE A 53 2.90 -15.70 21.85
N MET A 54 4.08 -15.41 22.37
CA MET A 54 4.52 -15.80 23.70
C MET A 54 4.75 -14.56 24.54
N GLN A 55 4.35 -14.61 25.81
CA GLN A 55 4.66 -13.58 26.80
C GLN A 55 5.43 -14.24 27.93
N SER A 56 6.62 -13.72 28.23
CA SER A 56 7.51 -14.29 29.25
C SER A 56 7.76 -15.80 29.08
N GLY A 57 7.81 -16.29 27.83
CA GLY A 57 8.06 -17.70 27.49
C GLY A 57 6.85 -18.62 27.49
N ALA A 58 5.65 -18.13 27.83
CA ALA A 58 4.41 -18.91 27.77
C ALA A 58 3.57 -18.53 26.53
N PRO A 59 2.93 -19.49 25.84
CA PRO A 59 2.05 -19.19 24.72
C PRO A 59 0.77 -18.51 25.23
N VAL A 60 0.46 -17.34 24.68
CA VAL A 60 -0.69 -16.52 25.08
C VAL A 60 -1.66 -16.25 23.94
N GLY A 61 -1.26 -16.56 22.71
CA GLY A 61 -2.08 -16.27 21.55
C GLY A 61 -1.43 -16.60 20.22
N ASP A 62 -2.11 -16.22 19.15
CA ASP A 62 -1.66 -16.37 17.78
C ASP A 62 -2.20 -15.26 16.89
N GLU A 63 -1.44 -14.91 15.85
CA GLU A 63 -1.93 -14.10 14.73
C GLU A 63 -2.12 -15.00 13.52
N THR A 64 -3.22 -14.79 12.80
CA THR A 64 -3.53 -15.45 11.54
C THR A 64 -3.78 -14.43 10.44
N ARG A 65 -3.61 -14.88 9.18
CA ARG A 65 -3.74 -14.07 7.96
C ARG A 65 -4.77 -12.94 8.05
N GLY A 66 -4.29 -11.73 7.79
CA GLY A 66 -5.12 -10.51 7.81
C GLY A 66 -5.06 -9.78 9.14
N LEU A 67 -4.06 -10.05 9.99
CA LEU A 67 -3.90 -9.44 11.31
C LEU A 67 -5.10 -9.74 12.23
N LYS A 68 -5.60 -10.98 12.10
CA LYS A 68 -6.59 -11.54 13.02
C LYS A 68 -5.83 -12.12 14.20
N LEU A 69 -5.96 -11.47 15.35
CA LEU A 69 -5.21 -11.77 16.56
C LEU A 69 -6.12 -12.50 17.55
N ASN A 70 -5.68 -13.64 18.06
CA ASN A 70 -6.26 -14.29 19.23
C ASN A 70 -5.29 -14.11 20.39
N TYR A 71 -5.71 -13.47 21.47
CA TYR A 71 -4.85 -13.15 22.61
C TYR A 71 -5.62 -13.38 23.91
N TYR A 72 -5.08 -14.23 24.80
CA TYR A 72 -5.75 -14.72 26.01
C TYR A 72 -7.18 -15.26 25.77
N GLY A 73 -7.39 -15.92 24.63
CA GLY A 73 -8.69 -16.49 24.26
C GLY A 73 -9.71 -15.50 23.72
N GLN A 74 -9.34 -14.23 23.57
CA GLN A 74 -10.17 -13.19 22.96
C GLN A 74 -9.70 -12.89 21.53
N GLU A 75 -10.67 -12.80 20.61
CA GLU A 75 -10.41 -12.47 19.20
C GLU A 75 -10.43 -10.95 18.99
N TYR A 76 -9.43 -10.46 18.28
CA TYR A 76 -9.24 -9.10 17.83
C TYR A 76 -9.06 -9.09 16.32
N ARG A 77 -9.73 -8.17 15.64
CA ARG A 77 -9.68 -8.08 14.18
C ARG A 77 -9.58 -6.64 13.72
N ILE A 78 -8.80 -6.43 12.68
CA ILE A 78 -8.74 -5.14 12.01
C ILE A 78 -9.99 -4.93 11.16
N MET A 79 -10.56 -3.75 11.30
CA MET A 79 -11.62 -3.18 10.47
C MET A 79 -11.01 -2.05 9.63
N GLY A 80 -11.36 -2.04 8.35
CA GLY A 80 -10.85 -1.07 7.38
C GLY A 80 -9.99 -1.71 6.29
N ASP A 81 -9.55 -0.88 5.35
CA ASP A 81 -8.75 -1.35 4.21
C ASP A 81 -7.26 -1.41 4.58
N LEU A 82 -6.80 -2.61 4.93
CA LEU A 82 -5.39 -2.87 5.24
C LEU A 82 -4.48 -2.53 4.06
N ASN A 83 -4.93 -2.68 2.81
CA ASN A 83 -4.12 -2.31 1.65
C ASN A 83 -3.97 -0.79 1.56
N TRP A 84 -5.04 -0.03 1.82
CA TRP A 84 -4.95 1.41 1.93
C TRP A 84 -3.98 1.83 3.04
N PHE A 85 -4.08 1.19 4.21
CA PHE A 85 -3.18 1.47 5.32
C PHE A 85 -1.71 1.24 4.97
N VAL A 86 -1.37 0.16 4.27
CA VAL A 86 0.03 -0.13 3.89
C VAL A 86 0.59 0.90 2.90
N ASN A 87 -0.21 1.34 1.93
CA ASN A 87 0.27 2.14 0.79
C ASN A 87 0.14 3.67 0.97
N SER A 88 -0.80 4.14 1.79
CA SER A 88 -1.03 5.58 1.99
C SER A 88 0.02 6.20 2.93
N PRO A 89 0.41 7.48 2.76
CA PRO A 89 1.20 8.19 3.77
C PRO A 89 0.42 8.45 5.07
N ALA A 90 -0.91 8.50 4.99
CA ALA A 90 -1.80 8.69 6.13
C ALA A 90 -3.03 7.79 6.02
N ALA A 91 -3.30 7.02 7.08
CA ALA A 91 -4.42 6.08 7.11
C ALA A 91 -4.78 5.74 8.55
N GLU A 92 -5.98 5.22 8.74
CA GLU A 92 -6.50 4.79 10.03
C GLU A 92 -7.15 3.41 9.90
N LEU A 93 -6.99 2.59 10.92
CA LEU A 93 -7.61 1.29 11.09
C LEU A 93 -8.23 1.23 12.48
N THR A 94 -9.34 0.51 12.60
CA THR A 94 -9.96 0.23 13.90
C THR A 94 -9.75 -1.24 14.21
N VAL A 95 -9.46 -1.57 15.46
CA VAL A 95 -9.40 -2.93 15.96
C VAL A 95 -10.66 -3.19 16.76
N ASP A 96 -11.39 -4.22 16.37
CA ASP A 96 -12.61 -4.64 17.05
C ASP A 96 -12.41 -5.97 17.77
N SER A 97 -13.09 -6.11 18.91
CA SER A 97 -13.30 -7.38 19.57
C SER A 97 -14.78 -7.57 19.87
N MET A 98 -15.34 -8.68 19.38
CA MET A 98 -16.76 -9.04 19.57
C MET A 98 -17.74 -7.91 19.18
N GLY A 99 -17.39 -7.10 18.18
CA GLY A 99 -18.22 -5.97 17.70
C GLY A 99 -18.04 -4.65 18.46
N THR A 100 -17.09 -4.59 19.40
CA THR A 100 -16.73 -3.36 20.12
C THR A 100 -15.35 -2.88 19.66
N PRO A 101 -15.18 -1.59 19.31
CA PRO A 101 -13.86 -1.04 18.99
C PRO A 101 -12.99 -0.97 20.25
N VAL A 102 -11.84 -1.62 20.22
CA VAL A 102 -10.90 -1.70 21.34
C VAL A 102 -9.63 -0.89 21.13
N ALA A 103 -9.26 -0.61 19.88
CA ALA A 103 -8.14 0.24 19.54
C ALA A 103 -8.32 0.95 18.19
N THR A 104 -7.65 2.08 18.02
CA THR A 104 -7.53 2.80 16.75
C THR A 104 -6.05 2.95 16.41
N ILE A 105 -5.66 2.49 15.22
CA ILE A 105 -4.30 2.55 14.71
C ILE A 105 -4.26 3.58 13.59
N SER A 106 -3.50 4.65 13.79
CA SER A 106 -3.31 5.70 12.79
C SER A 106 -1.86 5.75 12.33
N LYS A 107 -1.67 6.13 11.07
CA LYS A 107 -0.37 6.33 10.47
C LYS A 107 -0.25 7.76 9.98
N SER A 108 0.88 8.40 10.27
CA SER A 108 1.23 9.72 9.73
C SER A 108 2.74 9.93 9.80
N ASN A 109 3.32 10.59 8.80
CA ASN A 109 4.71 11.12 8.85
C ASN A 109 5.79 10.11 9.25
N GLY A 110 5.68 8.84 8.85
CA GLY A 110 6.67 7.82 9.19
C GLY A 110 6.48 7.18 10.57
N GLU A 111 5.42 7.55 11.28
CA GLU A 111 5.05 7.03 12.60
C GLU A 111 3.74 6.26 12.54
N ILE A 112 3.59 5.29 13.43
CA ILE A 112 2.32 4.59 13.66
C ILE A 112 1.92 4.80 15.11
N LYS A 113 0.73 5.34 15.32
CA LYS A 113 0.13 5.57 16.62
C LYS A 113 -0.96 4.53 16.85
N VAL A 114 -1.04 3.99 18.06
CA VAL A 114 -2.19 3.19 18.51
C VAL A 114 -2.79 3.84 19.75
N ASP A 115 -4.09 4.06 19.72
CA ASP A 115 -4.90 4.39 20.88
C ASP A 115 -5.66 3.14 21.28
N THR A 116 -5.37 2.56 22.44
CA THR A 116 -5.88 1.24 22.83
C THR A 116 -6.40 1.21 24.26
N SER A 117 -7.36 0.32 24.50
CA SER A 117 -7.80 -0.10 25.83
C SER A 117 -6.99 -1.28 26.37
N ASN A 118 -6.32 -2.04 25.50
CA ASN A 118 -5.46 -3.17 25.84
C ASN A 118 -4.04 -2.94 25.30
N THR A 119 -3.10 -2.69 26.22
CA THR A 119 -1.72 -2.33 25.87
C THR A 119 -1.02 -3.42 25.07
N ASP A 120 -1.07 -4.68 25.52
CA ASP A 120 -0.37 -5.79 24.86
C ASP A 120 -0.86 -5.95 23.42
N VAL A 121 -2.18 -5.93 23.22
CA VAL A 121 -2.80 -6.00 21.89
C VAL A 121 -2.33 -4.84 21.00
N GLY A 122 -2.31 -3.62 21.55
CA GLY A 122 -1.82 -2.44 20.83
C GLY A 122 -0.35 -2.58 20.41
N LEU A 123 0.51 -3.07 21.31
CA LEU A 123 1.93 -3.32 21.04
C LEU A 123 2.13 -4.40 19.97
N ILE A 124 1.35 -5.49 20.02
CA ILE A 124 1.40 -6.56 19.01
C ILE A 124 0.99 -6.02 17.64
N TYR A 125 -0.08 -5.22 17.55
CA TYR A 125 -0.48 -4.60 16.28
C TYR A 125 0.57 -3.62 15.76
N LEU A 126 1.16 -2.79 16.63
CA LEU A 126 2.30 -1.95 16.25
C LEU A 126 3.46 -2.80 15.73
N ALA A 127 3.75 -3.93 16.37
CA ALA A 127 4.80 -4.85 15.97
C ALA A 127 4.51 -5.59 14.65
N PHE A 128 3.27 -5.75 14.22
CA PHE A 128 3.00 -6.24 12.86
C PHE A 128 3.02 -5.11 11.82
N LEU A 129 2.55 -3.92 12.18
CA LEU A 129 2.37 -2.81 11.24
C LEU A 129 3.59 -1.91 11.08
N SER A 130 4.55 -1.99 12.00
CA SER A 130 5.75 -1.14 12.01
C SER A 130 6.59 -1.12 10.71
N PRO A 131 6.65 -2.16 9.85
CA PRO A 131 7.34 -2.06 8.56
C PRO A 131 6.65 -1.09 7.60
N TYR A 132 5.38 -0.76 7.84
CA TYR A 132 4.54 0.09 7.01
C TYR A 132 4.43 1.52 7.54
N ALA A 133 5.24 1.89 8.56
CA ALA A 133 5.24 3.22 9.16
C ALA A 133 5.60 4.29 8.13
N SER A 134 6.57 3.98 7.26
CA SER A 134 6.74 4.67 5.99
C SER A 134 5.90 3.98 4.92
N PRO A 135 5.24 4.73 4.01
CA PRO A 135 4.50 4.12 2.93
C PRO A 135 5.44 3.22 2.14
N VAL A 136 5.06 1.94 1.99
CA VAL A 136 5.72 1.08 1.02
C VAL A 136 5.34 1.69 -0.32
N LEU A 137 6.25 2.43 -0.93
CA LEU A 137 6.13 2.97 -2.28
C LEU A 137 6.14 1.78 -3.25
N ASN A 138 5.09 0.97 -3.20
CA ASN A 138 4.71 0.09 -4.27
C ASN A 138 4.27 1.03 -5.39
N ASN A 139 5.24 1.44 -6.22
CA ASN A 139 5.03 2.06 -7.53
C ASN A 139 4.08 1.26 -8.45
N ARG A 140 3.57 0.11 -7.99
CA ARG A 140 2.55 -0.71 -8.64
C ARG A 140 1.15 -0.08 -8.57
N TYR A 141 0.76 0.62 -7.49
CA TYR A 141 -0.57 1.25 -7.43
C TYR A 141 -0.67 2.55 -8.25
N TYR A 142 0.44 3.29 -8.39
CA TYR A 142 0.52 4.41 -9.34
C TYR A 142 0.75 3.96 -10.78
N ARG A 143 1.26 2.74 -11.00
CA ARG A 143 1.16 2.05 -12.30
C ARG A 143 -0.21 1.37 -12.42
N ARG A 144 -1.28 2.16 -12.35
CA ARG A 144 -2.60 1.73 -12.83
C ARG A 144 -2.43 1.47 -14.32
N ASN A 145 -2.13 0.21 -14.68
CA ASN A 145 -1.82 -0.28 -16.02
C ASN A 145 -2.52 0.60 -17.06
N VAL A 146 -1.78 1.56 -17.61
CA VAL A 146 -2.15 2.14 -18.89
C VAL A 146 -1.99 0.93 -19.80
N SER A 147 -3.09 0.43 -20.37
CA SER A 147 -2.97 -0.68 -21.32
C SER A 147 -1.86 -0.29 -22.29
N PRO A 148 -0.91 -1.18 -22.63
CA PRO A 148 0.16 -0.83 -23.56
C PRO A 148 -0.40 -0.12 -24.80
N ALA A 149 -1.57 -0.57 -25.25
CA ALA A 149 -2.39 0.05 -26.29
C ALA A 149 -2.63 1.57 -26.11
N ALA A 150 -3.00 2.06 -24.92
CA ALA A 150 -3.24 3.49 -24.71
C ALA A 150 -1.97 4.37 -24.82
N ARG A 151 -0.77 3.77 -24.71
CA ARG A 151 0.50 4.46 -24.99
C ARG A 151 0.85 4.45 -26.48
N TYR A 152 0.54 3.37 -27.20
CA TYR A 152 0.97 3.17 -28.58
C TYR A 152 -0.05 3.61 -29.64
N ILE A 153 -1.36 3.58 -29.36
CA ILE A 153 -2.43 4.00 -30.28
C ILE A 153 -2.25 5.46 -30.75
N PRO A 154 -1.98 6.46 -29.88
CA PRO A 154 -1.82 7.84 -30.32
C PRO A 154 -0.58 8.05 -31.21
N LEU A 155 0.46 7.22 -31.01
CA LEU A 155 1.70 7.26 -31.78
C LEU A 155 1.49 6.63 -33.16
N LEU A 156 0.77 5.52 -33.22
CA LEU A 156 0.41 4.83 -34.46
C LEU A 156 -0.47 5.72 -35.36
N ILE A 157 -1.45 6.43 -34.79
CA ILE A 157 -2.29 7.40 -35.52
C ILE A 157 -1.45 8.53 -36.11
N LEU A 158 -0.48 9.06 -35.36
CA LEU A 158 0.40 10.12 -35.85
C LEU A 158 1.33 9.61 -36.97
N LEU A 159 1.83 8.38 -36.83
CA LEU A 159 2.67 7.75 -37.85
C LEU A 159 1.90 7.51 -39.16
N ILE A 160 0.64 7.06 -39.07
CA ILE A 160 -0.25 6.97 -40.25
C ILE A 160 -0.41 8.36 -40.89
N GLY A 161 -0.68 9.40 -40.11
CA GLY A 161 -0.81 10.77 -40.63
C GLY A 161 0.46 11.25 -41.37
N LEU A 162 1.64 10.96 -40.85
CA LEU A 162 2.93 11.27 -41.50
C LEU A 162 3.11 10.53 -42.82
N VAL A 163 2.74 9.25 -42.87
CA VAL A 163 2.80 8.45 -44.10
C VAL A 163 1.86 9.02 -45.16
N PHE A 164 0.66 9.47 -44.78
CA PHE A 164 -0.29 10.08 -45.71
C PHE A 164 0.19 11.42 -46.27
N ILE A 165 0.82 12.30 -45.47
CA ILE A 165 1.46 13.51 -46.01
C ILE A 165 2.54 13.14 -47.01
N SER A 166 3.43 12.22 -46.64
CA SER A 166 4.57 11.86 -47.47
C SER A 166 4.11 11.28 -48.81
N LEU A 167 3.18 10.30 -48.79
CA LEU A 167 2.65 9.70 -50.01
C LEU A 167 1.85 10.69 -50.88
N SER A 168 1.12 11.62 -50.27
CA SER A 168 0.41 12.68 -51.00
C SER A 168 1.38 13.70 -51.63
N SER A 169 2.51 14.00 -50.96
CA SER A 169 3.53 14.91 -51.49
C SER A 169 4.26 14.37 -52.71
N TYR A 170 4.34 13.05 -52.86
CA TYR A 170 4.92 12.38 -54.03
C TYR A 170 3.86 11.94 -55.05
N GLY A 171 2.58 12.28 -54.84
CA GLY A 171 1.50 11.97 -55.79
C GLY A 171 1.08 10.49 -55.87
N TYR A 172 1.57 9.63 -54.97
CA TYR A 172 1.30 8.18 -55.02
C TYR A 172 -0.15 7.79 -54.72
N LEU A 173 -0.92 8.66 -54.07
CA LEU A 173 -2.29 8.38 -53.64
C LEU A 173 -3.36 9.06 -54.51
N GLY A 174 -2.96 9.81 -55.54
CA GLY A 174 -3.90 10.64 -56.32
C GLY A 174 -4.57 11.76 -55.51
N LEU A 175 -4.07 12.03 -54.30
CA LEU A 175 -4.50 13.10 -53.41
C LEU A 175 -3.59 14.31 -53.62
N ASN A 176 -4.15 15.51 -53.55
CA ASN A 176 -3.33 16.73 -53.57
C ASN A 176 -2.60 16.87 -52.23
N TYR A 177 -1.48 17.59 -52.23
CA TYR A 177 -0.71 17.87 -51.01
C TYR A 177 -1.57 18.45 -49.87
N ASN A 178 -2.53 19.32 -50.20
CA ASN A 178 -3.46 19.91 -49.25
C ASN A 178 -4.36 18.86 -48.57
N ASP A 179 -4.80 17.83 -49.31
CA ASP A 179 -5.62 16.74 -48.78
C ASP A 179 -4.82 15.91 -47.76
N GLY A 180 -3.53 15.65 -48.05
CA GLY A 180 -2.61 15.01 -47.11
C GLY A 180 -2.41 15.81 -45.83
N LEU A 181 -2.31 17.14 -45.93
CA LEU A 181 -2.21 18.02 -44.76
C LEU A 181 -3.48 18.00 -43.90
N TYR A 182 -4.67 18.01 -44.50
CA TYR A 182 -5.94 17.94 -43.76
C TYR A 182 -6.06 16.61 -42.98
N ILE A 183 -5.67 15.50 -43.59
CA ILE A 183 -5.66 14.17 -42.93
C ILE A 183 -4.70 14.16 -41.74
N PHE A 184 -3.53 14.79 -41.86
CA PHE A 184 -2.57 14.87 -40.76
C PHE A 184 -3.06 15.72 -39.60
N PHE A 185 -3.64 16.90 -39.87
CA PHE A 185 -4.22 17.73 -38.80
C PHE A 185 -5.37 17.00 -38.10
N ALA A 186 -6.22 16.28 -38.85
CA ALA A 186 -7.24 15.42 -38.27
C ALA A 186 -6.64 14.33 -37.37
N ALA A 187 -5.54 13.69 -37.79
CA ALA A 187 -4.84 12.68 -37.00
C ALA A 187 -4.21 13.27 -35.71
N ILE A 188 -3.67 14.49 -35.75
CA ILE A 188 -3.16 15.20 -34.56
C ILE A 188 -4.30 15.46 -33.56
N ILE A 189 -5.41 16.02 -34.03
CA ILE A 189 -6.56 16.35 -33.18
C ILE A 189 -7.13 15.06 -32.57
N LEU A 190 -7.27 13.99 -33.35
CA LEU A 190 -7.74 12.70 -32.88
C LEU A 190 -6.78 12.08 -31.86
N SER A 191 -5.46 12.15 -32.11
CA SER A 191 -4.44 11.69 -31.16
C SER A 191 -4.54 12.42 -29.82
N TYR A 192 -4.77 13.74 -29.87
CA TYR A 192 -4.96 14.56 -28.68
C TYR A 192 -6.28 14.24 -27.96
N ALA A 193 -7.39 14.10 -28.69
CA ALA A 193 -8.70 13.76 -28.14
C ALA A 193 -8.71 12.39 -27.46
N ILE A 194 -8.05 11.39 -28.06
CA ILE A 194 -7.89 10.05 -27.47
C ILE A 194 -7.11 10.15 -26.17
N ARG A 195 -5.95 10.85 -26.16
CA ARG A 195 -5.18 11.08 -24.93
C ARG A 195 -6.07 11.74 -23.86
N PHE A 196 -6.77 12.81 -24.20
CA PHE A 196 -7.62 13.54 -23.27
C PHE A 196 -8.75 12.67 -22.67
N LEU A 197 -9.44 11.87 -23.49
CA LEU A 197 -10.51 10.97 -23.01
C LEU A 197 -9.97 9.86 -22.10
N PHE A 198 -8.79 9.31 -22.39
CA PHE A 198 -8.15 8.31 -21.54
C PHE A 198 -7.66 8.89 -20.21
N PHE A 199 -7.24 10.16 -20.17
CA PHE A 199 -6.84 10.84 -18.94
C PHE A 199 -8.04 11.32 -18.11
N ARG A 200 -9.15 11.76 -18.73
CA ARG A 200 -10.33 12.29 -18.01
C ARG A 200 -11.17 11.22 -17.30
N ARG A 201 -11.21 9.97 -17.79
CA ARG A 201 -11.92 8.86 -17.13
C ARG A 201 -11.28 8.35 -15.83
N ARG A 202 -10.23 9.01 -15.33
CA ARG A 202 -9.44 8.56 -14.16
C ARG A 202 -9.40 9.54 -12.99
N TYR A 203 -10.18 10.62 -13.04
CA TYR A 203 -10.57 11.46 -11.89
C TYR A 203 -12.08 11.31 -11.68
#